data_AF-A0A3P1ZXR9-F1
#
_entry.id   AF-A0A3P1ZXR9-F1
#
_cell.length_a   1.000
_cell.length_b   1.000
_cell.length_c   1.000
_cell.angle_alpha   90.00
_cell.angle_beta   90.00
_cell.angle_gamma   90.00
#
_symmetry.space_group_name_H-M   'P 1'
#
loop_
_entity.id
_entity.type
_entity.pdbx_description
1 polymer ?
#
loop_
_entity_poly.entity_id
_entity_poly.type
_entity_poly.pdbx_seq_one_letter_code
_entity_poly.pdbx_strand_id
1 'polypeptide(L)'
;MVEYYKNENLDPAWVDEKAREAAESFSQGRNAIKSSQIRKFYGDVKTLERQWLAGGGDDLAFARIAPVFKLLKAKSFYAHERRVVPPEFRNWLWQHVDSVNDARGFKAFLLHFEAVVGFSYRA
;
A
#
# COMPACT_ATOMS: atom_id res chain seq x y z
N MET A 1 -3.95 12.11 8.12
CA MET A 1 -2.82 12.00 7.16
C MET A 1 -1.86 10.96 7.72
N VAL A 2 -1.26 10.10 6.90
CA VAL A 2 -0.31 9.06 7.36
C VAL A 2 1.07 9.69 7.56
N GLU A 3 1.60 9.60 8.78
CA GLU A 3 2.95 10.07 9.11
C GLU A 3 3.90 8.88 9.25
N TYR A 4 4.69 8.63 8.20
CA TYR A 4 5.62 7.50 8.16
C TYR A 4 6.88 7.71 8.99
N TYR A 5 7.32 8.95 9.18
CA TYR A 5 8.64 9.28 9.69
C TYR A 5 8.57 9.90 11.09
N LYS A 6 9.51 9.50 11.95
CA LYS A 6 9.80 10.15 13.24
C LYS A 6 11.27 10.51 13.25
N ASN A 7 11.60 11.78 13.50
CA ASN A 7 12.98 12.28 13.55
C ASN A 7 13.81 11.79 12.35
N GLU A 8 13.32 12.10 11.15
CA GLU A 8 13.91 11.75 9.84
C GLU A 8 13.96 10.27 9.46
N ASN A 9 13.76 9.36 10.41
CA ASN A 9 13.79 7.92 10.17
C ASN A 9 12.38 7.37 9.98
N LEU A 10 12.26 6.32 9.16
CA LEU A 10 11.00 5.58 9.07
C LEU A 10 10.67 5.03 10.46
N ASP A 11 9.49 5.33 10.98
CA ASP A 11 9.04 4.78 12.26
C ASP A 11 8.89 3.25 12.11
N PRO A 12 9.67 2.43 12.85
CA PRO A 12 9.67 0.98 12.70
C PRO A 12 8.30 0.33 12.85
N ALA A 13 7.38 0.98 13.57
CA ALA A 13 5.99 0.52 13.71
C ALA A 13 5.30 0.31 12.35
N TRP A 14 5.69 1.06 11.31
CA TRP A 14 5.11 0.90 9.97
C TRP A 14 5.53 -0.39 9.26
N VAL A 15 6.62 -1.03 9.63
CA VAL A 15 7.03 -2.31 9.03
C VAL A 15 6.81 -3.51 9.96
N ASP A 16 6.22 -3.26 11.13
CA ASP A 16 5.90 -4.27 12.13
C ASP A 16 4.45 -4.12 12.61
N GLU A 17 4.22 -3.51 13.78
CA GLU A 17 2.91 -3.45 14.45
C GLU A 17 1.77 -2.97 13.54
N LYS A 18 1.91 -1.80 12.89
CA LYS A 18 0.86 -1.25 12.03
C LYS A 18 0.63 -2.09 10.77
N ALA A 19 1.66 -2.76 10.28
CA ALA A 19 1.54 -3.65 9.12
C ALA A 19 0.79 -4.94 9.49
N ARG A 20 1.06 -5.48 10.68
CA ARG A 20 0.34 -6.61 11.24
C ARG A 20 -1.12 -6.28 11.52
N GLU A 21 -1.40 -5.16 12.18
CA GLU A 21 -2.76 -4.68 12.43
C GLU A 21 -3.56 -4.50 11.13
N ALA A 22 -2.93 -3.90 10.11
CA ALA A 22 -3.55 -3.76 8.80
C ALA A 22 -3.89 -5.14 8.20
N ALA A 23 -2.91 -6.06 8.16
CA ALA A 23 -3.12 -7.41 7.62
C ALA A 23 -4.23 -8.17 8.36
N GLU A 24 -4.25 -8.12 9.70
CA GLU A 24 -5.29 -8.74 10.53
C GLU A 24 -6.68 -8.13 10.24
N SER A 25 -6.76 -6.79 10.12
CA SER A 25 -8.03 -6.11 9.85
C SER A 25 -8.68 -6.53 8.51
N PHE A 26 -7.87 -6.98 7.53
CA PHE A 26 -8.40 -7.42 6.25
C PHE A 26 -8.81 -8.89 6.23
N SER A 27 -8.31 -9.69 7.18
CA SER A 27 -8.47 -11.14 7.22
C SER A 27 -9.61 -11.59 8.13
N GLN A 28 -10.29 -10.65 8.81
CA GLN A 28 -11.41 -10.97 9.70
C GLN A 28 -12.77 -10.90 9.01
N GLY A 29 -13.70 -11.74 9.46
CA GLY A 29 -15.10 -11.72 9.05
C GLY A 29 -15.43 -12.45 7.74
N ARG A 30 -16.69 -12.35 7.30
CA ARG A 30 -17.21 -13.08 6.12
C ARG A 30 -16.63 -12.63 4.78
N ASN A 31 -16.02 -11.45 4.73
CA ASN A 31 -15.43 -10.85 3.52
C ASN A 31 -13.90 -10.77 3.62
N ALA A 32 -13.28 -11.64 4.40
CA ALA A 32 -11.82 -11.71 4.54
C ALA A 32 -11.13 -11.73 3.17
N ILE A 33 -10.15 -10.85 3.01
CA ILE A 33 -9.37 -10.79 1.78
C ILE A 33 -8.46 -12.03 1.68
N LYS A 34 -8.29 -12.56 0.47
CA LYS A 34 -7.28 -13.60 0.23
C LYS A 34 -5.90 -12.95 0.13
N SER A 35 -4.87 -13.55 0.72
CA SER A 35 -3.47 -13.07 0.61
C SER A 35 -3.02 -12.93 -0.85
N SER A 36 -3.57 -13.74 -1.77
CA SER A 36 -3.34 -13.60 -3.21
C SER A 36 -3.87 -12.30 -3.81
N GLN A 37 -4.97 -11.75 -3.30
CA GLN A 37 -5.48 -10.43 -3.71
C GLN A 37 -4.60 -9.31 -3.16
N ILE A 38 -4.17 -9.38 -1.89
CA ILE A 38 -3.21 -8.42 -1.32
C ILE A 38 -1.92 -8.41 -2.17
N ARG A 39 -1.35 -9.59 -2.45
CA ARG A 39 -0.17 -9.74 -3.31
C ARG A 39 -0.38 -9.17 -4.71
N LYS A 40 -1.57 -9.32 -5.30
CA LYS A 40 -1.87 -8.75 -6.63
C LYS A 40 -1.78 -7.23 -6.62
N PHE A 41 -2.39 -6.56 -5.64
CA PHE A 41 -2.26 -5.11 -5.50
C PHE A 41 -0.81 -4.68 -5.27
N TYR A 42 -0.08 -5.37 -4.38
CA TYR A 42 1.34 -5.07 -4.16
C TYR A 42 2.18 -5.27 -5.44
N GLY A 43 1.87 -6.27 -6.27
CA GLY A 43 2.51 -6.47 -7.57
C GLY A 43 2.34 -5.30 -8.54
N ASP A 44 1.20 -4.60 -8.50
CA ASP A 44 1.02 -3.36 -9.27
C ASP A 44 1.94 -2.26 -8.73
N VAL A 45 2.02 -2.10 -7.40
CA VAL A 45 2.89 -1.10 -6.77
C VAL A 45 4.37 -1.40 -7.07
N LYS A 46 4.79 -2.67 -7.08
CA LYS A 46 6.15 -3.07 -7.51
C LYS A 46 6.41 -2.78 -8.99
N THR A 47 5.38 -2.79 -9.83
CA THR A 47 5.54 -2.37 -11.23
C THR A 47 5.81 -0.87 -11.32
N LEU A 48 5.12 -0.06 -10.51
CA LEU A 48 5.39 1.37 -10.39
C LEU A 48 6.77 1.65 -9.80
N GLU A 49 7.21 0.88 -8.80
CA GLU A 49 8.56 0.99 -8.24
C GLU A 49 9.63 0.75 -9.31
N ARG A 50 9.49 -0.28 -10.15
CA ARG A 50 10.44 -0.51 -11.26
C ARG A 50 10.50 0.68 -12.22
N GLN A 51 9.36 1.29 -12.55
CA GLN A 51 9.30 2.48 -13.40
C GLN A 51 9.92 3.71 -12.73
N TRP A 52 9.66 3.90 -11.43
CA TRP A 52 10.23 4.96 -10.62
C TRP A 52 11.74 4.86 -10.53
N LEU A 53 12.28 3.66 -10.23
CA LEU A 53 13.73 3.41 -10.19
C LEU A 53 14.37 3.61 -11.56
N ALA A 54 13.76 3.11 -12.65
CA ALA A 54 14.24 3.34 -14.01
C ALA A 54 14.26 4.82 -14.39
N GLY A 55 13.42 5.64 -13.75
CA GLY A 55 13.37 7.09 -13.92
C GLY A 55 14.33 7.88 -13.03
N GLY A 56 15.14 7.24 -12.18
CA GLY A 56 16.09 7.90 -11.28
C GLY A 56 15.74 7.81 -9.79
N GLY A 57 14.54 7.32 -9.44
CA GLY A 57 14.16 7.09 -8.04
C GLY A 57 14.00 8.37 -7.20
N ASP A 58 13.78 9.51 -7.83
CA ASP A 58 13.61 10.82 -7.18
C ASP A 58 12.15 11.32 -7.28
N ASP A 59 11.90 12.55 -6.82
CA ASP A 59 10.57 13.16 -6.86
C ASP A 59 10.07 13.43 -8.29
N LEU A 60 10.98 13.70 -9.23
CA LEU A 60 10.62 13.85 -10.65
C LEU A 60 10.16 12.52 -11.24
N ALA A 61 10.82 11.42 -10.89
CA ALA A 61 10.38 10.08 -11.25
C ALA A 61 9.05 9.72 -10.59
N PHE A 62 8.85 10.10 -9.32
CA PHE A 62 7.58 9.88 -8.63
C PHE A 62 6.43 10.64 -9.29
N ALA A 63 6.64 11.91 -9.64
CA ALA A 63 5.63 12.73 -10.31
C ALA A 63 5.12 12.09 -11.62
N ARG A 64 5.98 11.35 -12.35
CA ARG A 64 5.59 10.60 -13.55
C ARG A 64 4.70 9.40 -13.25
N ILE A 65 4.92 8.67 -12.15
CA ILE A 65 4.10 7.52 -11.77
C ILE A 65 2.89 7.88 -10.91
N ALA A 66 2.87 9.07 -10.29
CA ALA A 66 1.84 9.50 -9.35
C ALA A 66 0.41 9.41 -9.88
N PRO A 67 0.09 9.74 -11.15
CA PRO A 67 -1.26 9.54 -11.70
C PRO A 67 -1.68 8.06 -11.67
N VAL A 68 -0.77 7.15 -12.06
CA VAL A 68 -1.04 5.72 -12.08
C VAL A 68 -1.12 5.16 -10.65
N PHE A 69 -0.29 5.66 -9.74
CA PHE A 69 -0.38 5.34 -8.32
C PHE A 69 -1.76 5.73 -7.74
N LYS A 70 -2.30 6.90 -8.10
CA LYS A 70 -3.65 7.32 -7.69
C LYS A 70 -4.77 6.42 -8.23
N LEU A 71 -4.57 5.76 -9.39
CA LEU A 71 -5.55 4.80 -9.94
C LEU A 71 -5.74 3.55 -9.07
N LEU A 72 -4.86 3.27 -8.11
CA LEU A 72 -5.06 2.20 -7.12
C LEU A 72 -6.37 2.39 -6.32
N LYS A 73 -6.81 3.65 -6.13
CA LYS A 73 -8.11 3.95 -5.48
C LYS A 73 -9.29 3.47 -6.32
N ALA A 74 -9.27 3.73 -7.62
CA ALA A 74 -10.31 3.26 -8.54
C ALA A 74 -10.31 1.73 -8.65
N LYS A 75 -9.12 1.11 -8.70
CA LYS A 75 -8.97 -0.35 -8.75
C LYS A 75 -9.53 -1.03 -7.50
N SER A 76 -9.21 -0.50 -6.31
CA SER A 76 -9.73 -1.04 -5.04
C SER A 76 -11.22 -0.81 -4.86
N PHE A 77 -11.77 0.31 -5.35
CA PHE A 77 -13.21 0.53 -5.41
C PHE A 77 -13.91 -0.55 -6.22
N TYR A 78 -13.46 -0.78 -7.46
CA TYR A 78 -14.03 -1.82 -8.32
C TYR A 78 -13.91 -3.22 -7.69
N ALA A 79 -12.77 -3.55 -7.09
CA ALA A 79 -12.58 -4.83 -6.41
C ALA A 79 -13.52 -4.99 -5.20
N HIS A 80 -13.81 -3.91 -4.49
CA HIS A 80 -14.74 -3.89 -3.36
C HIS A 80 -16.19 -4.11 -3.81
N GLU A 81 -16.64 -3.42 -4.87
CA GLU A 81 -17.97 -3.62 -5.46
C GLU A 81 -18.17 -5.07 -5.95
N ARG A 82 -17.08 -5.70 -6.42
CA ARG A 82 -17.06 -7.12 -6.81
C ARG A 82 -16.94 -8.09 -5.62
N ARG A 83 -16.94 -7.59 -4.38
CA ARG A 83 -16.76 -8.36 -3.12
C ARG A 83 -15.46 -9.18 -3.10
N VAL A 84 -14.43 -8.70 -3.79
CA VAL A 84 -13.10 -9.34 -3.84
C VAL A 84 -12.21 -8.85 -2.70
N VAL A 85 -12.41 -7.60 -2.27
CA VAL A 85 -11.70 -7.00 -1.14
C VAL A 85 -12.70 -6.39 -0.15
N PRO A 86 -12.41 -6.46 1.15
CA PRO A 86 -13.23 -5.86 2.18
C PRO A 86 -13.08 -4.32 2.18
N PRO A 87 -14.07 -3.58 2.73
CA PRO A 87 -13.99 -2.12 2.80
C PRO A 87 -12.79 -1.63 3.61
N GLU A 88 -12.33 -2.39 4.61
CA GLU A 88 -11.15 -2.13 5.42
C GLU A 88 -9.89 -2.02 4.55
N PHE A 89 -9.66 -2.98 3.65
CA PHE A 89 -8.52 -2.94 2.71
C PHE A 89 -8.61 -1.75 1.76
N ARG A 90 -9.81 -1.47 1.23
CA ARG A 90 -10.02 -0.32 0.35
C ARG A 90 -9.70 0.99 1.06
N ASN A 91 -10.27 1.20 2.25
CA ASN A 91 -10.11 2.44 3.01
C ASN A 91 -8.65 2.63 3.45
N TRP A 92 -7.98 1.55 3.90
CA TRP A 92 -6.55 1.57 4.19
C TRP A 92 -5.75 2.00 2.96
N LEU A 93 -5.97 1.38 1.81
CA LEU A 93 -5.23 1.73 0.59
C LEU A 93 -5.45 3.19 0.20
N TRP A 94 -6.68 3.69 0.32
CA TRP A 94 -7.02 5.08 0.03
C TRP A 94 -6.29 6.05 0.95
N GLN A 95 -6.32 5.80 2.25
CA GLN A 95 -5.64 6.62 3.25
C GLN A 95 -4.14 6.75 2.97
N HIS A 96 -3.50 5.64 2.62
CA HIS A 96 -2.08 5.61 2.28
C HIS A 96 -1.79 6.32 0.95
N VAL A 97 -2.57 6.05 -0.11
CA VAL A 97 -2.41 6.71 -1.41
C VAL A 97 -2.59 8.23 -1.31
N ASP A 98 -3.55 8.70 -0.52
CA ASP A 98 -3.80 10.14 -0.33
C ASP A 98 -2.70 10.83 0.49
N SER A 99 -1.95 10.08 1.29
CA SER A 99 -0.88 10.63 2.14
C SER A 99 0.50 10.65 1.45
N VAL A 100 0.68 9.87 0.38
CA VAL A 100 1.94 9.78 -0.37
C VAL A 100 1.96 10.85 -1.45
N ASN A 101 2.81 11.86 -1.26
CA ASN A 101 2.90 13.03 -2.14
C ASN A 101 4.29 13.24 -2.76
N ASP A 102 5.28 12.44 -2.35
CA ASP A 102 6.68 12.53 -2.77
C ASP A 102 7.31 11.12 -2.88
N ALA A 103 8.52 11.05 -3.42
CA ALA A 103 9.26 9.80 -3.58
C ALA A 103 9.59 9.15 -2.23
N ARG A 104 9.81 9.97 -1.20
CA ARG A 104 10.07 9.51 0.16
C ARG A 104 8.87 8.76 0.74
N GLY A 105 7.68 9.36 0.68
CA GLY A 105 6.43 8.74 1.09
C GLY A 105 6.11 7.48 0.28
N PHE A 106 6.41 7.47 -1.02
CA PHE A 106 6.23 6.30 -1.86
C PHE A 106 7.12 5.14 -1.41
N LYS A 107 8.40 5.41 -1.11
CA LYS A 107 9.32 4.42 -0.53
C LYS A 107 8.84 3.89 0.82
N ALA A 108 8.33 4.74 1.70
CA ALA A 108 7.76 4.30 2.98
C ALA A 108 6.53 3.40 2.78
N PHE A 109 5.64 3.78 1.87
CA PHE A 109 4.47 2.98 1.54
C PHE A 109 4.84 1.61 0.97
N LEU A 110 5.85 1.53 0.10
CA LEU A 110 6.36 0.26 -0.43
C LEU A 110 6.77 -0.70 0.70
N LEU A 111 7.57 -0.22 1.65
CA LEU A 111 8.03 -1.02 2.79
C LEU A 111 6.88 -1.46 3.69
N HIS A 112 5.95 -0.54 3.98
CA HIS A 112 4.77 -0.86 4.78
C HIS A 112 3.89 -1.91 4.09
N PHE A 113 3.62 -1.75 2.79
CA PHE A 113 2.79 -2.69 2.04
C PHE A 113 3.47 -4.06 1.87
N GLU A 114 4.80 -4.10 1.73
CA GLU A 114 5.57 -5.33 1.77
C GLU A 114 5.38 -6.09 3.08
N ALA A 115 5.49 -5.39 4.21
CA ALA A 115 5.26 -5.98 5.53
C ALA A 115 3.81 -6.50 5.68
N VAL A 116 2.82 -5.73 5.23
CA VAL A 116 1.40 -6.16 5.21
C VAL A 116 1.23 -7.45 4.41
N VAL A 117 1.84 -7.54 3.23
CA VAL A 117 1.83 -8.78 2.44
C VAL A 117 2.46 -9.92 3.23
N GLY A 118 3.60 -9.70 3.87
CA GLY A 118 4.28 -10.71 4.71
C GLY A 118 3.39 -11.23 5.83
N PHE A 119 2.79 -10.34 6.62
CA PHE A 119 1.89 -10.71 7.71
C PHE A 119 0.60 -11.38 7.23
N SER A 120 0.11 -11.07 6.03
CA SER A 120 -1.11 -11.70 5.46
C SER A 120 -0.97 -13.19 5.12
N TYR A 121 0.24 -13.76 5.18
CA TYR A 121 0.47 -15.21 5.04
C TYR A 121 0.41 -15.97 6.37
N ARG A 122 0.41 -15.25 7.50
CA ARG A 122 0.39 -15.82 8.86
C ARG A 122 -0.84 -15.41 9.68
N ALA A 123 -1.71 -14.56 9.12
CA ALA A 123 -2.93 -14.06 9.74
C ALA A 123 -4.14 -14.99 9.53
#